data_AF-A0A377AH00-F1
#
_entry.id   AF-A0A377AH00-F1
#
_cell.length_a   1.000
_cell.length_b   1.000
_cell.length_c   1.000
_cell.angle_alpha   90.00
_cell.angle_beta   90.00
_cell.angle_gamma   90.00
#
_symmetry.space_group_name_H-M   'P 1'
#
loop_
_entity.id
_entity.type
_entity.pdbx_description
1 polymer ?
#
loop_
_entity_poly.entity_id
_entity_poly.type
_entity_poly.pdbx_seq_one_letter_code
_entity_poly.pdbx_strand_id
1 'polypeptide(L)'
;MNGYAQAQSQLQRLSAQLDALDERKGRYLTGSELKTAVYGIRQSLKEPPLEELLRQLEEQKQTGEVSPTLLTQIDTRLNQLLNRYVILLDTKVEQSQ
;
A
#
# COMPACT_ATOMS: atom_id res chain seq x y z
N MET A 1 7.34 0.25 -4.10
CA MET A 1 6.98 -0.15 -2.71
C MET A 1 6.27 0.93 -1.89
N ASN A 2 6.11 2.16 -2.37
CA ASN A 2 5.51 3.23 -1.55
C ASN A 2 3.97 3.33 -1.68
N GLY A 3 3.35 2.52 -2.55
CA GLY A 3 1.91 2.59 -2.84
C GLY A 3 1.02 2.42 -1.61
N TYR A 4 1.35 1.47 -0.74
CA TYR A 4 0.60 1.26 0.51
C TYR A 4 0.69 2.48 1.44
N ALA A 5 1.90 2.99 1.71
CA ALA A 5 2.08 4.18 2.54
C ALA A 5 1.38 5.41 1.95
N GLN A 6 1.41 5.56 0.63
CA GLN A 6 0.71 6.62 -0.09
C GLN A 6 -0.81 6.49 0.05
N ALA A 7 -1.35 5.27 -0.07
CA ALA A 7 -2.77 4.98 0.13
C ALA A 7 -3.19 5.33 1.56
N GLN A 8 -2.40 4.94 2.57
CA GLN A 8 -2.67 5.27 3.98
C GLN A 8 -2.67 6.79 4.22
N SER A 9 -1.70 7.52 3.65
CA SER A 9 -1.67 8.98 3.73
C SER A 9 -2.87 9.64 3.04
N GLN A 10 -3.29 9.12 1.88
CA GLN A 10 -4.48 9.60 1.16
C GLN A 10 -5.76 9.32 1.95
N LEU A 11 -5.89 8.14 2.54
CA LEU A 11 -7.00 7.76 3.42
C LEU A 11 -7.07 8.68 4.64
N GLN A 12 -5.94 8.93 5.31
CA GLN A 12 -5.89 9.83 6.46
C GLN A 12 -6.31 11.26 6.10
N ARG A 13 -5.86 11.77 4.95
CA ARG A 13 -6.30 13.08 4.44
C ARG A 13 -7.78 13.11 4.14
N LEU A 14 -8.32 12.06 3.52
CA LEU A 14 -9.76 11.95 3.25
C LEU A 14 -10.56 11.90 4.54
N SER A 15 -10.13 11.15 5.55
CA SER A 15 -10.79 11.10 6.87
C SER A 15 -10.81 12.48 7.52
N ALA A 16 -9.66 13.16 7.61
CA ALA A 16 -9.58 14.49 8.19
C ALA A 16 -10.44 15.52 7.42
N GLN A 17 -10.55 15.38 6.10
CA GLN A 17 -11.47 16.18 5.30
C GLN A 17 -12.92 15.90 5.66
N LEU A 18 -13.31 14.64 5.86
CA LEU A 18 -14.67 14.28 6.26
C LEU A 18 -15.01 14.81 7.67
N ASP A 19 -14.12 14.61 8.65
CA ASP A 19 -14.30 15.08 10.02
C ASP A 19 -14.50 16.61 10.07
N ALA A 20 -13.73 17.36 9.28
CA ALA A 20 -13.82 18.82 9.22
C ALA A 20 -15.16 19.33 8.64
N LEU A 21 -15.88 18.51 7.87
CA LEU A 21 -17.20 18.86 7.31
C LEU A 21 -18.30 18.64 8.34
N ASP A 22 -18.17 17.58 9.15
CA ASP A 22 -19.08 17.31 10.26
C ASP A 22 -19.00 18.43 11.31
N GLU A 23 -17.80 18.96 11.57
CA GLU A 23 -17.60 20.06 12.52
C GLU A 23 -18.06 21.43 11.98
N ARG A 24 -17.90 21.69 10.67
CA ARG A 24 -18.24 22.98 10.05
C ARG A 24 -19.57 22.88 9.31
N LYS A 25 -20.67 23.07 10.03
CA LYS A 25 -22.03 23.24 9.46
C LYS A 25 -22.00 24.23 8.27
N GLY A 26 -21.95 23.73 7.05
CA GLY A 26 -22.01 24.52 5.82
C GLY A 26 -20.93 24.26 4.76
N ARG A 27 -19.87 23.50 5.06
CA ARG A 27 -18.91 23.05 4.04
C ARG A 27 -19.19 21.57 3.74
N TYR A 28 -19.32 21.22 2.45
CA TYR A 28 -19.59 19.85 2.00
C TYR A 28 -18.46 19.38 1.09
N LEU A 29 -18.09 18.11 1.18
CA LEU A 29 -17.30 17.44 0.12
C LEU A 29 -18.26 17.18 -1.03
N THR A 30 -17.91 17.64 -2.22
CA THR A 30 -18.69 17.27 -3.41
C THR A 30 -18.46 15.80 -3.75
N GLY A 31 -19.45 15.14 -4.35
CA GLY A 31 -19.31 13.76 -4.82
C GLY A 31 -18.13 13.58 -5.80
N SER A 32 -17.78 14.61 -6.56
CA SER A 32 -16.64 14.63 -7.48
C SER A 32 -15.28 14.63 -6.75
N GLU A 33 -15.17 15.35 -5.63
CA GLU A 33 -13.96 15.34 -4.81
C GLU A 33 -13.78 13.99 -4.10
N LEU A 34 -14.86 13.43 -3.55
CA LEU A 34 -14.83 12.09 -2.97
C LEU A 34 -14.39 11.05 -4.01
N LYS A 35 -14.96 11.09 -5.22
CA LYS A 35 -14.59 10.18 -6.31
C LYS A 35 -13.12 10.30 -6.68
N THR A 36 -12.59 11.53 -6.73
CA THR A 36 -11.17 11.79 -6.99
C THR A 36 -10.28 11.21 -5.89
N ALA A 37 -10.63 11.42 -4.62
CA ALA A 37 -9.88 10.87 -3.49
C ALA A 37 -9.85 9.34 -3.50
N VAL A 38 -11.01 8.70 -3.68
CA VAL A 38 -11.14 7.24 -3.79
C VAL A 38 -10.35 6.70 -4.97
N TYR A 39 -10.40 7.36 -6.13
CA TYR A 39 -9.62 6.97 -7.29
C TYR A 39 -8.11 7.03 -7.00
N GLY A 40 -7.64 8.08 -6.34
CA GLY A 40 -6.24 8.21 -5.93
C GLY A 40 -5.77 7.09 -5.00
N ILE A 41 -6.62 6.72 -4.02
CA ILE A 41 -6.35 5.60 -3.09
C ILE A 41 -6.25 4.29 -3.87
N ARG A 42 -7.23 4.00 -4.75
CA ARG A 42 -7.22 2.80 -5.59
C ARG A 42 -5.97 2.72 -6.47
N GLN A 43 -5.55 3.84 -7.04
CA GLN A 43 -4.35 3.88 -7.87
C GLN A 43 -3.08 3.59 -7.06
N SER A 44 -3.00 4.08 -5.81
CA SER A 44 -1.89 3.77 -4.91
C SER A 44 -1.86 2.31 -4.49
N LEU A 45 -3.02 1.65 -4.45
CA LEU A 45 -3.19 0.22 -4.15
C LEU A 45 -3.24 -0.68 -5.40
N LYS A 46 -2.96 -0.15 -6.60
CA LYS A 46 -3.01 -0.92 -7.84
C LYS A 46 -2.06 -2.12 -7.82
N GLU A 47 -0.91 -1.94 -7.18
CA GLU A 47 0.03 -3.02 -6.93
C GLU A 47 -0.22 -3.62 -5.54
N PRO A 48 -0.50 -4.94 -5.44
CA PRO A 48 -0.76 -5.56 -4.15
C PRO A 48 0.49 -5.52 -3.25
N PRO A 49 0.30 -5.35 -1.93
CA PRO A 49 1.38 -5.55 -0.96
C PRO A 49 1.82 -7.02 -0.93
N LEU A 50 3.00 -7.30 -0.36
CA LEU A 50 3.56 -8.66 -0.34
C LEU A 50 2.64 -9.63 0.41
N GLU A 51 2.04 -9.17 1.49
CA GLU A 51 1.09 -9.91 2.31
C GLU A 51 -0.10 -10.42 1.49
N GLU A 52 -0.61 -9.61 0.55
CA GLU A 52 -1.71 -10.02 -0.33
C GLU A 52 -1.26 -11.02 -1.41
N LEU A 53 -0.03 -10.90 -1.92
CA LEU A 53 0.54 -11.90 -2.82
C LEU A 53 0.71 -13.26 -2.11
N LEU A 54 1.10 -13.26 -0.84
CA LEU A 54 1.23 -14.47 -0.04
C LEU A 54 -0.14 -15.12 0.25
N ARG A 55 -1.18 -14.31 0.50
CA ARG A 55 -2.56 -14.81 0.61
C ARG A 55 -3.02 -15.49 -0.68
N GLN A 56 -2.73 -14.90 -1.84
CA GLN A 56 -3.05 -15.50 -3.15
C GLN A 56 -2.30 -16.81 -3.36
N LEU A 57 -1.04 -16.90 -2.91
CA LEU A 57 -0.27 -18.15 -2.98
C LEU A 57 -0.89 -19.23 -2.09
N GLU A 58 -1.35 -18.88 -0.89
CA GLU A 58 -2.06 -19.79 0.00
C GLU A 58 -3.34 -20.33 -0.65
N GLU A 59 -4.14 -19.45 -1.26
CA GLU A 59 -5.35 -19.81 -2.00
C GLU A 59 -5.05 -20.76 -3.18
N GLN A 60 -4.02 -20.46 -3.98
CA GLN A 60 -3.58 -21.32 -5.09
C GLN A 60 -3.03 -22.67 -4.64
N LYS A 61 -2.38 -22.73 -3.48
CA LYS A 61 -1.95 -24.02 -2.91
C LYS A 61 -3.15 -24.90 -2.53
N GLN A 62 -4.26 -24.31 -2.09
CA GLN A 62 -5.48 -25.06 -1.74
C GLN A 62 -6.17 -25.65 -2.99
N THR A 63 -6.11 -24.95 -4.12
CA THR A 63 -6.69 -25.43 -5.39
C THR A 63 -5.79 -26.43 -6.12
N GLY A 64 -4.53 -26.57 -5.70
CA GLY A 64 -3.54 -27.48 -6.29
C GLY A 64 -2.85 -26.95 -7.54
N GLU A 65 -3.11 -25.70 -7.93
CA GLU A 65 -2.50 -25.06 -9.10
C GLU A 65 -1.89 -23.72 -8.70
N VAL A 66 -0.55 -23.66 -8.70
CA VAL A 66 0.21 -22.44 -8.38
C VAL A 66 0.76 -21.83 -9.65
N SER A 67 0.46 -20.56 -9.86
CA SER A 67 0.93 -19.80 -11.00
C SER A 67 2.43 -19.49 -10.89
N PRO A 68 3.26 -19.84 -11.89
CA PRO A 68 4.68 -19.49 -11.89
C PRO A 68 4.92 -17.98 -11.86
N THR A 69 4.03 -17.19 -12.45
CA THR A 69 4.14 -15.73 -12.45
C THR A 69 3.89 -15.13 -11.06
N LEU A 70 3.05 -15.75 -10.24
CA LEU A 70 2.85 -15.34 -8.86
C LEU A 70 4.11 -15.57 -8.02
N LEU A 71 4.74 -16.74 -8.18
CA LEU A 71 6.00 -17.07 -7.49
C LEU A 71 7.10 -16.05 -7.83
N THR A 72 7.34 -15.80 -9.12
CA THR A 72 8.34 -14.82 -9.56
C THR A 72 8.06 -13.41 -9.01
N GLN A 73 6.80 -13.01 -8.92
CA GLN A 73 6.41 -11.72 -8.34
C GLN A 73 6.72 -11.65 -6.84
N ILE A 74 6.41 -12.71 -6.10
CA ILE A 74 6.71 -12.83 -4.67
C ILE A 74 8.22 -12.76 -4.46
N ASP A 75 9.00 -13.57 -5.17
CA ASP A 75 10.45 -13.63 -5.05
C ASP A 75 11.08 -12.25 -5.32
N THR A 76 10.62 -11.58 -6.39
CA THR A 76 11.10 -10.24 -6.74
C THR A 76 10.81 -9.24 -5.63
N ARG A 77 9.58 -9.21 -5.10
CA ARG A 77 9.20 -8.25 -4.04
C ARG A 77 9.90 -8.54 -2.72
N LEU A 78 10.06 -9.81 -2.37
CA LEU A 78 10.75 -10.21 -1.14
C LEU A 78 12.23 -9.81 -1.19
N ASN A 79 12.91 -10.09 -2.31
CA ASN A 79 14.30 -9.69 -2.50
C ASN A 79 14.49 -8.17 -2.46
N GLN A 80 13.60 -7.40 -3.09
CA GLN A 80 13.62 -5.94 -3.01
C GLN A 80 13.43 -5.44 -1.56
N LEU A 81 12.56 -6.06 -0.78
CA LEU A 81 12.35 -5.69 0.64
C LEU A 81 13.58 -6.03 1.49
N LEU A 82 14.15 -7.22 1.32
CA LEU A 82 15.35 -7.65 2.04
C LEU A 82 16.54 -6.73 1.72
N ASN A 83 16.78 -6.42 0.45
CA ASN A 83 17.84 -5.51 0.04
C ASN A 83 17.66 -4.12 0.67
N ARG A 84 16.43 -3.58 0.65
CA ARG A 84 16.15 -2.29 1.29
C ARG A 84 16.35 -2.35 2.81
N TYR A 85 15.97 -3.44 3.46
CA TYR A 85 16.18 -3.63 4.88
C TYR A 85 17.67 -3.63 5.24
N VAL A 86 18.50 -4.38 4.49
CA VAL A 86 19.96 -4.41 4.68
C VAL A 86 20.57 -3.02 4.51
N ILE A 87 20.24 -2.30 3.43
CA ILE A 87 20.73 -0.93 3.20
C ILE A 87 20.36 -0.01 4.38
N LEU A 88 19.15 -0.13 4.91
CA LEU A 88 18.70 0.68 6.06
C LEU A 88 19.41 0.30 7.37
N LEU A 89 19.87 -0.94 7.53
CA LEU A 89 20.71 -1.34 8.66
C LEU A 89 22.12 -0.77 8.51
N ASP A 90 22.73 -0.89 7.32
CA ASP A 90 24.08 -0.40 7.05
C ASP A 90 24.17 1.12 7.23
N THR A 91 23.15 1.85 6.73
CA THR A 91 23.08 3.32 6.88
C THR A 91 23.02 3.75 8.35
N LYS A 92 22.42 2.94 9.23
CA LYS A 92 22.38 3.24 10.68
C LYS A 92 23.73 3.03 11.37
N VAL A 93 24.57 2.14 10.86
CA VAL A 93 25.90 1.88 11.41
C VAL A 93 26.85 3.06 11.12
N GLU A 94 26.77 3.64 9.92
CA GLU A 94 27.60 4.79 9.54
C GLU A 94 27.21 6.10 10.24
N GLN A 95 25.93 6.30 10.57
CA GLN A 95 25.44 7.51 11.27
C GLN A 95 25.70 7.49 12.79
N SER A 96 26.27 6.40 13.31
CA SER A 96 26.56 6.21 14.74
C SER A 96 28.06 6.26 15.07
N GLN A 97 28.92 6.62 14.11
CA GLN A 97 30.36 6.80 14.24
C GLN A 97 30.73 8.27 14.00
#